data_AF-A0A9P0M6N8-F1
#
_entry.id   AF-A0A9P0M6N8-F1
#
_cell.length_a   1.000
_cell.length_b   1.000
_cell.length_c   1.000
_cell.angle_alpha   90.00
_cell.angle_beta   90.00
_cell.angle_gamma   90.00
#
_symmetry.space_group_name_H-M   'P 1'
#
loop_
_entity.id
_entity.type
_entity.pdbx_description
1 polymer ?
#
loop_
_entity_poly.entity_id
_entity_poly.type
_entity_poly.pdbx_seq_one_letter_code
_entity_poly.pdbx_strand_id
1 'polypeptide(L)'
;MVLFKLARKQEKTIRRKFLNELGLQLAQPHLKRRLNKNLPGELRKDIEDILCVNSEQQKSSTSEPPKKIAKTSRCYLCPRSLDRKSKTRCSKCSQAVCPDHQIKVCENCVKY
;
A
#
# COMPACT_ATOMS: atom_id res chain seq x y z
N MET A 1 -22.39 -3.03 -25.96
CA MET A 1 -23.38 -3.96 -25.34
C MET A 1 -24.31 -4.61 -26.36
N VAL A 2 -24.66 -3.97 -27.47
CA VAL A 2 -25.51 -4.56 -28.53
C VAL A 2 -24.89 -5.85 -29.09
N LEU A 3 -23.61 -5.82 -29.48
CA LEU A 3 -22.87 -7.00 -29.93
C LEU A 3 -22.81 -8.12 -28.88
N PHE A 4 -22.56 -7.76 -27.61
CA PHE A 4 -22.51 -8.72 -26.50
C PHE A 4 -23.86 -9.44 -26.27
N LYS A 5 -24.98 -8.70 -26.38
CA LYS A 5 -26.34 -9.24 -26.28
C LYS A 5 -26.73 -10.12 -27.47
N LEU A 6 -26.25 -9.78 -28.67
CA LEU A 6 -26.48 -10.58 -29.88
C LEU A 6 -25.70 -11.90 -29.83
N ALA A 7 -24.46 -11.87 -29.33
CA ALA A 7 -23.62 -13.05 -29.18
C ALA A 7 -24.12 -14.01 -28.08
N ARG A 8 -24.62 -13.47 -26.96
CA ARG A 8 -25.18 -14.24 -25.85
C ARG A 8 -26.71 -14.14 -25.86
N LYS A 9 -27.33 -14.82 -26.83
CA LYS A 9 -28.80 -14.83 -27.04
C LYS A 9 -29.55 -14.90 -25.69
N GLN A 10 -30.13 -13.76 -25.30
CA GLN A 10 -31.08 -13.57 -24.19
C GLN A 10 -30.59 -13.64 -22.73
N GLU A 11 -29.35 -13.25 -22.41
CA GLU A 11 -29.07 -12.85 -21.03
C GLU A 11 -29.58 -11.42 -20.77
N LYS A 12 -30.49 -11.25 -19.80
CA LYS A 12 -30.92 -9.93 -19.28
C LYS A 12 -29.77 -9.27 -18.50
N THR A 13 -28.75 -8.81 -19.22
CA THR A 13 -27.62 -8.11 -18.65
C THR A 13 -28.00 -6.67 -18.32
N ILE A 14 -27.90 -6.32 -17.04
CA ILE A 14 -28.03 -4.94 -16.56
C ILE A 14 -26.79 -4.19 -17.05
N ARG A 15 -26.98 -3.10 -17.82
CA ARG A 15 -25.89 -2.30 -18.42
C ARG A 15 -24.81 -1.94 -17.40
N ARG A 16 -25.21 -1.55 -16.18
CA ARG A 16 -24.30 -1.23 -15.08
C ARG A 16 -23.37 -2.40 -14.72
N LYS A 17 -23.92 -3.62 -14.60
CA LYS A 17 -23.11 -4.82 -14.29
C LYS A 17 -22.11 -5.11 -15.41
N PHE A 18 -22.55 -5.02 -16.67
CA PHE A 18 -21.67 -5.22 -17.82
C PHE A 18 -20.51 -4.22 -17.86
N LEU A 19 -20.78 -2.94 -17.64
CA LEU A 19 -19.74 -1.90 -17.65
C LEU A 19 -18.77 -2.05 -16.48
N ASN A 20 -19.27 -2.40 -15.30
CA ASN A 20 -18.42 -2.65 -14.14
C ASN A 20 -17.48 -3.84 -14.39
N GLU A 21 -18.00 -4.96 -14.91
CA GLU A 21 -17.21 -6.14 -15.23
C GLU A 21 -16.17 -5.84 -16.31
N LEU A 22 -16.59 -5.17 -17.39
CA LEU A 22 -15.67 -4.78 -18.46
C LEU A 22 -14.57 -3.85 -17.95
N GLY A 23 -14.92 -2.86 -17.12
CA GLY A 23 -13.96 -1.96 -16.50
C GLY A 23 -12.95 -2.70 -15.62
N LEU A 24 -13.42 -3.66 -14.83
CA LEU A 24 -12.57 -4.51 -13.99
C LEU A 24 -11.60 -5.33 -14.84
N GLN A 25 -12.10 -5.99 -15.89
CA GLN A 25 -11.29 -6.81 -16.81
C GLN A 25 -10.21 -5.99 -17.52
N LEU A 26 -10.55 -4.77 -17.97
CA LEU A 26 -9.59 -3.87 -18.57
C LEU A 26 -8.55 -3.36 -17.56
N ALA A 27 -8.95 -3.12 -16.31
CA ALA A 27 -8.05 -2.64 -15.26
C ALA A 27 -7.10 -3.74 -14.74
N GLN A 28 -7.54 -5.01 -14.73
CA GLN A 28 -6.82 -6.15 -14.18
C GLN A 28 -5.33 -6.26 -14.60
N PRO A 29 -4.95 -6.19 -15.91
CA PRO A 29 -3.55 -6.28 -16.32
C PRO A 29 -2.71 -5.09 -15.81
N HIS A 30 -3.31 -3.90 -15.72
CA HIS A 30 -2.63 -2.71 -15.19
C HIS A 30 -2.39 -2.82 -13.69
N LEU A 31 -3.39 -3.31 -12.94
CA LEU A 31 -3.30 -3.55 -11.51
C LEU A 31 -2.21 -4.58 -11.17
N LYS A 32 -2.15 -5.71 -11.90
CA LYS A 32 -1.09 -6.72 -11.74
C LYS A 32 0.32 -6.14 -11.98
N ARG A 33 0.51 -5.36 -13.04
CA ARG A 33 1.79 -4.68 -13.31
C ARG A 33 2.16 -3.68 -12.22
N ARG A 34 1.16 -3.01 -11.64
CA ARG A 34 1.35 -2.03 -10.57
C ARG A 34 1.77 -2.69 -9.26
N LEU A 35 1.27 -3.88 -8.95
CA LEU A 35 1.64 -4.65 -7.75
C LEU A 35 3.14 -5.00 -7.68
N ASN A 36 3.78 -5.14 -8.84
CA ASN A 36 5.22 -5.42 -8.96
C ASN A 36 6.11 -4.19 -8.69
N LYS A 37 5.53 -3.00 -8.46
CA LYS A 37 6.26 -1.77 -8.15
C LYS A 37 6.26 -1.47 -6.65
N ASN A 38 7.10 -0.53 -6.23
CA ASN A 38 7.12 -0.01 -4.86
C ASN A 38 5.85 0.81 -4.61
N LEU A 39 4.82 0.17 -4.05
CA LEU A 39 3.57 0.80 -3.63
C LEU A 39 3.50 0.96 -2.10
N PRO A 40 2.82 2.02 -1.61
CA PRO A 40 2.38 2.07 -0.22
C PRO A 40 1.58 0.82 0.16
N GLY A 41 1.76 0.34 1.40
CA GLY A 41 1.16 -0.92 1.86
C GLY A 41 -0.38 -0.93 1.80
N GLU A 42 -1.03 0.20 2.06
CA GLU A 42 -2.49 0.33 1.97
C GLU A 42 -2.99 0.13 0.53
N LEU A 43 -2.43 0.87 -0.42
CA LEU A 43 -2.76 0.72 -1.85
C LEU A 43 -2.46 -0.68 -2.38
N ARG A 44 -1.47 -1.37 -1.81
CA ARG A 44 -1.17 -2.76 -2.18
C ARG A 44 -2.32 -3.68 -1.79
N LYS A 45 -2.82 -3.56 -0.55
CA LYS A 45 -3.96 -4.34 -0.05
C LYS A 45 -5.22 -4.07 -0.86
N ASP A 46 -5.53 -2.81 -1.13
CA ASP A 46 -6.71 -2.45 -1.93
C ASP A 46 -6.68 -3.11 -3.32
N ILE A 47 -5.51 -3.13 -3.96
CA ILE A 47 -5.32 -3.77 -5.27
C ILE A 47 -5.44 -5.29 -5.17
N GLU A 48 -4.88 -5.90 -4.14
CA GLU A 48 -4.99 -7.34 -3.87
C GLU A 48 -6.45 -7.76 -3.63
N ASP A 49 -7.22 -6.94 -2.91
CA ASP A 49 -8.65 -7.14 -2.65
C ASP A 49 -9.48 -7.01 -3.92
N ILE A 50 -9.23 -5.99 -4.76
CA ILE A 50 -9.91 -5.80 -6.05
C ILE A 50 -9.64 -6.96 -7.01
N LEU A 51 -8.42 -7.52 -6.97
CA LEU A 51 -8.03 -8.64 -7.82
C LEU A 51 -8.48 -10.00 -7.27
N CYS A 52 -9.08 -10.07 -6.07
CA CYS A 52 -9.45 -11.30 -5.36
C CYS A 52 -8.32 -12.36 -5.35
N VAL A 53 -7.05 -11.94 -5.27
CA VAL A 53 -5.89 -12.87 -5.30
C VAL A 53 -5.73 -13.65 -3.99
N ASN A 54 -6.48 -13.27 -2.95
CA ASN A 54 -6.29 -13.74 -1.59
C ASN A 54 -6.95 -15.09 -1.23
N SER A 55 -7.38 -15.92 -2.19
CA SER A 55 -7.93 -17.24 -1.83
C SER A 55 -7.01 -18.45 -2.06
N GLU A 56 -5.92 -18.37 -2.84
CA GLU A 56 -5.18 -19.60 -3.17
C GLU A 56 -3.66 -19.56 -2.99
N GLN A 57 -3.02 -18.41 -2.82
CA GLN A 57 -1.55 -18.38 -2.79
C GLN A 57 -1.03 -17.39 -1.75
N GLN A 58 -0.87 -17.85 -0.49
CA GLN A 58 0.27 -17.56 0.39
C GLN A 58 0.05 -18.15 1.80
N LYS A 59 0.00 -19.49 1.88
CA LYS A 59 0.43 -20.22 3.07
C LYS A 59 1.86 -20.71 2.86
N SER A 60 2.82 -19.80 3.03
CA SER A 60 4.23 -20.10 3.28
C SER A 60 4.91 -18.74 3.46
N SER A 61 5.50 -18.38 4.59
CA SER A 61 6.44 -19.15 5.37
C SER A 61 6.62 -18.46 6.72
N THR A 62 6.53 -19.26 7.78
CA THR A 62 7.12 -18.96 9.07
C THR A 62 8.63 -18.76 8.85
N SER A 63 9.14 -17.55 9.05
CA SER A 63 10.54 -17.36 9.39
C SER A 63 10.63 -16.29 10.48
N GLU A 64 11.38 -16.67 11.52
CA GLU A 64 11.65 -15.95 12.76
C GLU A 64 12.00 -14.48 12.51
N PRO A 65 11.72 -13.56 13.45
CA PRO A 65 12.06 -12.15 13.25
C PRO A 65 13.58 -11.98 13.23
N PRO A 66 14.22 -11.66 12.08
CA PRO A 66 15.61 -11.24 12.13
C PRO A 66 15.65 -9.93 12.91
N LYS A 67 16.57 -9.81 13.88
CA LYS A 67 16.85 -8.59 14.67
C LYS A 67 16.61 -7.37 13.78
N LYS A 68 15.51 -6.64 14.06
CA LYS A 68 15.03 -5.54 13.22
C LYS A 68 16.11 -4.46 13.15
N ILE A 69 16.97 -4.54 12.14
CA ILE A 69 17.78 -3.40 11.71
C ILE A 69 16.74 -2.31 11.45
N ALA A 70 16.73 -1.26 12.26
CA ALA A 70 15.72 -0.21 12.18
C ALA A 70 15.71 0.33 10.76
N LYS A 71 14.70 -0.07 9.96
CA LYS A 71 14.58 0.31 8.56
C LYS A 71 14.58 1.83 8.50
N THR A 72 15.56 2.40 7.80
CA THR A 72 15.68 3.85 7.63
C THR A 72 14.44 4.34 6.90
N SER A 73 13.78 5.35 7.42
CA SER A 73 12.59 5.94 6.78
C SER A 73 12.75 7.45 6.64
N ARG A 74 12.07 8.03 5.66
CA ARG A 74 12.12 9.47 5.40
C ARG A 74 11.55 10.22 6.60
N CYS A 75 12.17 11.34 6.96
CA CYS A 75 11.64 12.21 8.00
C CYS A 75 10.24 12.70 7.63
N TYR A 76 9.31 12.60 8.59
CA TYR A 76 7.92 13.03 8.40
C TYR A 76 7.78 14.54 8.20
N LEU A 77 8.67 15.33 8.83
CA LEU A 77 8.64 16.80 8.81
C LEU A 77 9.36 17.39 7.59
N CYS A 78 10.26 16.64 6.96
CA CYS A 78 10.99 17.14 5.79
C CYS A 78 10.10 17.17 4.54
N PRO A 79 10.23 18.20 3.70
CA PRO A 79 9.60 18.20 2.39
C PRO A 79 10.11 17.00 1.56
N ARG A 80 9.23 16.48 0.71
CA ARG A 80 9.51 15.26 -0.08
C ARG A 80 10.67 15.42 -1.08
N SER A 81 11.07 16.65 -1.40
CA SER A 81 12.20 16.95 -2.30
C SER A 81 13.57 16.62 -1.71
N LEU A 82 13.75 16.75 -0.39
CA LEU A 82 15.05 16.61 0.25
C LEU A 82 15.45 15.16 0.58
N ASP A 83 14.51 14.21 0.51
CA ASP A 83 14.69 12.78 0.83
C ASP A 83 15.53 12.47 2.08
N ARG A 84 15.42 13.28 3.15
CA ARG A 84 16.20 13.06 4.37
C ARG A 84 15.75 11.77 5.08
N LYS A 85 16.59 10.75 5.07
CA LYS A 85 16.36 9.46 5.73
C LYS A 85 16.90 9.48 7.16
N SER A 86 16.14 8.92 8.09
CA SER A 86 16.54 8.78 9.48
C SER A 86 16.29 7.37 10.02
N LYS A 87 17.14 6.97 10.97
CA LYS A 87 16.96 5.78 11.82
C LYS A 87 16.19 6.11 13.10
N THR A 88 16.20 7.37 13.52
CA THR A 88 15.57 7.80 14.77
C THR A 88 14.08 8.05 14.58
N ARG A 89 13.31 7.66 15.59
CA ARG A 89 11.85 7.83 15.64
C ARG A 89 11.48 8.63 16.89
N CYS A 90 10.42 9.42 16.80
CA CYS A 90 9.87 10.12 17.94
C CYS A 90 9.30 9.11 18.95
N SER A 91 9.65 9.25 20.23
CA SER A 91 9.16 8.36 21.29
C SER A 91 7.65 8.45 21.51
N LYS A 92 7.01 9.57 21.15
CA LYS A 92 5.56 9.77 21.32
C LYS A 92 4.74 9.25 20.13
N CYS A 93 5.12 9.61 18.90
CA CYS A 93 4.33 9.30 17.69
C CYS A 93 4.94 8.19 16.80
N SER A 94 6.12 7.66 17.14
CA SER A 94 6.84 6.62 16.39
C SER A 94 7.16 6.96 14.92
N GLN A 95 6.93 8.20 14.50
CA GLN A 95 7.30 8.71 13.18
C GLN A 95 8.81 8.95 13.10
N ALA A 96 9.39 8.80 11.90
CA ALA A 96 10.80 9.03 11.69
C ALA A 96 11.11 10.53 11.61
N VAL A 97 12.19 10.94 12.28
CA VAL A 97 12.58 12.35 12.42
C VAL A 97 14.06 12.47 12.10
N CYS A 98 14.45 13.42 11.23
CA CYS A 98 15.87 13.67 10.95
C CYS A 98 16.54 14.41 12.13
N PRO A 99 17.88 14.39 12.21
CA PRO A 99 18.61 15.10 13.27
C PRO A 99 18.22 16.58 13.42
N ASP A 100 17.91 17.26 12.31
CA ASP A 100 17.54 18.69 12.33
C ASP A 100 16.18 18.95 12.97
N HIS A 101 15.25 18.01 12.85
CA HIS A 101 13.91 18.11 13.44
C HIS A 101 13.82 17.38 14.79
N GLN A 102 14.92 16.78 15.24
CA GLN A 102 14.98 16.06 16.51
C GLN A 102 15.42 17.02 17.62
N ILE A 103 14.56 17.20 18.62
CA ILE A 103 14.93 17.89 19.85
C ILE A 103 15.42 16.83 20.85
N LYS A 104 16.67 16.94 21.29
CA LYS A 104 17.21 16.13 22.39
C LYS A 104 16.90 16.83 23.69
N VAL A 105 16.20 16.15 24.60
CA VAL A 105 15.81 16.67 25.91
C VAL A 105 16.55 15.86 26.97
N CYS A 106 17.15 16.52 27.96
CA CYS A 106 17.80 15.82 29.08
C CYS A 106 16.76 15.21 30.02
N GLU A 107 17.15 14.21 30.82
CA GLU A 107 16.24 13.50 31.73
C GLU A 107 15.51 14.43 32.72
N ASN A 108 16.12 15.56 33.07
CA ASN A 108 15.54 16.55 33.96
C ASN A 108 14.44 17.39 33.29
N CYS A 109 14.52 17.62 31.99
CA CYS A 109 13.54 18.40 31.22
C CYS A 109 12.34 17.56 30.72
N VAL A 110 12.35 16.25 30.90
CA VAL A 110 11.21 15.35 30.58
C VAL A 110 10.27 15.17 31.78
N LYS A 111 10.72 15.49 33.00
CA LYS A 111 10.02 15.20 34.27
C LYS A 111 9.21 16.36 34.88
N TYR A 112 8.89 17.40 34.11
CA TYR A 112 8.03 18.52 34.56
C TYR A 112 6.70 18.53 33.83
#